data_AF-A0AAD5EP45-F1
#
_entry.id   AF-A0AAD5EP45-F1
#
_cell.length_a   1.000
_cell.length_b   1.000
_cell.length_c   1.000
_cell.angle_alpha   90.00
_cell.angle_beta   90.00
_cell.angle_gamma   90.00
#
_symmetry.space_group_name_H-M   'P 1'
#
loop_
_entity.id
_entity.type
_entity.pdbx_description
1 polymer ?
#
loop_
_entity_poly.entity_id
_entity_poly.type
_entity_poly.pdbx_seq_one_letter_code
_entity_poly.pdbx_strand_id
1 'polypeptide(L)'
;MTASPAGQFNTLTKQVETFHQLGNEPYVPEVPGTKGPLHFQHAEPAPISHRIIKSFESKQLPRVIDMLSTGGNESVDHCLHSAHKGLRQHGGYYVQVNQKPDNLMIIFHRHCMRVLIDKVVASEWQAVGVEVNDPRTNKTRKIKASKEVIVSAGTCNTPVVLMHSGIGPKEHLSHFHIPVKQDLPGVGSNLTDHLMVWTFYEINDPTLTNDNGYYPAENFQKSVDQWLATKDGPLAKSLMGNIAFRSFAKELEDMPEYHAVKAARPDLCDPTETPIGGPHIEWFSTEAYGGYEEQLGFPGEGRAAISLTTLLMYQCSRGTVWLNSYHLQAPPLIDHTYLSEPLDVELFAAGCDMAEDIIRTGSGTKDCVTGAWPPTAPHPTTREGWREWVRQRATTCYHPGGTAKMGPASDPMSVVDHRLRFHGIRRLRVAD
;
A
#
# COMPACT_ATOMS: atom_id res chain seq x y z
N MET A 1 5.79 -12.24 31.95
CA MET A 1 6.34 -11.11 31.20
C MET A 1 5.50 -10.95 29.94
N THR A 2 4.63 -9.95 29.90
CA THR A 2 3.83 -9.66 28.70
C THR A 2 4.77 -9.15 27.61
N ALA A 3 4.81 -9.84 26.46
CA ALA A 3 5.55 -9.35 25.29
C ALA A 3 5.12 -7.91 24.98
N SER A 4 6.08 -7.07 24.56
CA SER A 4 5.78 -5.71 24.09
C SER A 4 4.73 -5.76 22.96
N PRO A 5 3.97 -4.69 22.71
CA PRO A 5 3.02 -4.63 21.61
C PRO A 5 3.65 -5.04 20.25
N ALA A 6 4.89 -4.65 19.99
CA ALA A 6 5.67 -5.09 18.83
C ALA A 6 5.90 -6.62 18.84
N GLY A 7 6.23 -7.21 19.98
CA GLY A 7 6.36 -8.67 20.12
C GLY A 7 5.04 -9.44 19.93
N GLN A 8 3.90 -8.85 20.30
CA GLN A 8 2.58 -9.44 20.06
C GLN A 8 2.19 -9.36 18.58
N PHE A 9 2.44 -8.23 17.91
CA PHE A 9 2.19 -8.08 16.48
C PHE A 9 3.05 -9.06 15.67
N ASN A 10 4.35 -9.17 15.98
CA ASN A 10 5.23 -10.16 15.36
C ASN A 10 4.75 -11.61 15.58
N THR A 11 4.10 -11.89 16.71
CA THR A 11 3.50 -13.22 16.95
C THR A 11 2.33 -13.48 16.01
N LEU A 12 1.47 -12.49 15.75
CA LEU A 12 0.36 -12.61 14.81
C LEU A 12 0.86 -12.76 13.37
N THR A 13 1.86 -11.96 12.95
CA THR A 13 2.48 -12.09 11.63
C THR A 13 3.03 -13.50 11.41
N LYS A 14 3.78 -14.03 12.39
CA LYS A 14 4.30 -15.41 12.34
C LYS A 14 3.22 -16.50 12.28
N GLN A 15 2.04 -16.25 12.86
CA GLN A 15 0.94 -17.21 12.80
C GLN A 15 0.33 -17.30 11.41
N VAL A 16 0.46 -16.24 10.62
CA VAL A 16 -0.23 -16.14 9.35
C VAL A 16 0.63 -16.45 8.14
N GLU A 17 1.95 -16.37 8.28
CA GLU A 17 2.88 -16.62 7.19
C GLU A 17 3.64 -17.95 7.30
N THR A 18 4.04 -18.47 6.14
CA THR A 18 5.07 -19.49 5.97
C THR A 18 6.09 -18.96 4.98
N PHE A 19 7.28 -18.65 5.48
CA PHE A 19 8.39 -18.22 4.64
C PHE A 19 9.14 -19.40 4.02
N HIS A 20 9.55 -19.22 2.77
CA HIS A 20 10.37 -20.15 1.99
C HIS A 20 11.64 -19.43 1.53
N GLN A 21 12.80 -19.90 1.99
CA GLN A 21 14.05 -19.42 1.45
C GLN A 21 14.21 -19.93 0.01
N LEU A 22 14.48 -19.03 -0.92
CA LEU A 22 14.79 -19.37 -2.31
C LEU A 22 16.28 -19.16 -2.55
N GLY A 23 16.95 -20.18 -3.08
CA GLY A 23 18.39 -20.14 -3.33
C GLY A 23 19.21 -19.91 -2.05
N ASN A 24 20.24 -19.09 -2.14
CA ASN A 24 21.15 -18.75 -1.04
C ASN A 24 20.95 -17.33 -0.52
N GLU A 25 19.80 -16.70 -0.79
CA GLU A 25 19.51 -15.35 -0.32
C GLU A 25 19.54 -15.32 1.22
N PRO A 26 20.35 -14.45 1.86
CA PRO A 26 20.43 -14.38 3.31
C PRO A 26 19.11 -13.89 3.91
N TYR A 27 18.78 -14.41 5.09
CA TYR A 27 17.59 -14.02 5.85
C TYR A 27 17.85 -14.25 7.34
N VAL A 28 17.00 -13.68 8.20
CA VAL A 28 17.03 -13.80 9.66
C VAL A 28 16.01 -14.86 10.09
N PRO A 29 16.44 -16.09 10.45
CA PRO A 29 15.52 -17.22 10.64
C PRO A 29 14.51 -17.07 11.76
N GLU A 30 14.79 -16.21 12.75
CA GLU A 30 13.93 -15.97 13.89
C GLU A 30 12.77 -15.03 13.58
N VAL A 31 12.78 -14.36 12.42
CA VAL A 31 11.84 -13.31 12.07
C VAL A 31 10.55 -13.86 11.45
N PRO A 32 10.58 -14.69 10.39
CA PRO A 32 9.36 -15.10 9.73
C PRO A 32 8.61 -16.26 10.42
N GLY A 33 7.32 -16.35 10.12
CA GLY A 33 6.50 -17.53 10.39
C GLY A 33 6.83 -18.72 9.48
N THR A 34 6.55 -19.93 9.96
CA THR A 34 6.88 -21.18 9.26
C THR A 34 5.69 -22.13 9.11
N LYS A 35 4.49 -21.71 9.53
CA LYS A 35 3.31 -22.58 9.64
C LYS A 35 2.00 -21.93 9.22
N GLY A 36 2.01 -20.64 8.88
CA GLY A 36 0.82 -19.91 8.49
C GLY A 36 0.37 -20.22 7.06
N PRO A 37 -0.90 -19.97 6.73
CA PRO A 37 -1.47 -20.32 5.43
C PRO A 37 -1.01 -19.43 4.26
N LEU A 38 -0.45 -18.24 4.52
CA LEU A 38 0.11 -17.39 3.47
C LEU A 38 1.58 -17.71 3.25
N HIS A 39 1.93 -18.08 2.03
CA HIS A 39 3.32 -18.37 1.71
C HIS A 39 4.03 -17.08 1.24
N PHE A 40 5.28 -16.90 1.65
CA PHE A 40 6.13 -15.82 1.19
C PHE A 40 7.52 -16.37 0.86
N GLN A 41 8.23 -15.73 -0.06
CA GLN A 41 9.58 -16.14 -0.42
C GLN A 41 10.40 -14.94 -0.90
N HIS A 42 11.72 -15.11 -0.87
CA HIS A 42 12.62 -14.31 -1.71
C HIS A 42 12.36 -14.61 -3.20
N ALA A 43 12.51 -13.61 -4.06
CA ALA A 43 12.88 -13.89 -5.45
C ALA A 43 14.40 -14.06 -5.52
N GLU A 44 14.85 -14.85 -6.49
CA GLU A 44 16.22 -14.76 -6.96
C GLU A 44 16.37 -13.42 -7.70
N PRO A 45 17.14 -12.46 -7.16
CA PRO A 45 17.21 -11.12 -7.72
C PRO A 45 17.90 -11.09 -9.07
N ALA A 46 17.50 -10.17 -9.93
CA ALA A 46 18.24 -9.86 -11.15
C ALA A 46 19.60 -9.22 -10.79
N PRO A 47 20.65 -9.36 -11.64
CA PRO A 47 21.96 -8.77 -11.37
C PRO A 47 21.92 -7.27 -11.09
N ILE A 48 20.97 -6.53 -11.67
CA ILE A 48 20.79 -5.09 -11.43
C ILE A 48 20.44 -4.78 -9.97
N SER A 49 19.69 -5.65 -9.28
CA SER A 49 19.30 -5.39 -7.90
C SER A 49 20.46 -5.49 -6.92
N HIS A 50 21.45 -6.34 -7.19
CA HIS A 50 22.70 -6.35 -6.43
C HIS A 50 23.54 -5.08 -6.69
N ARG A 51 23.49 -4.55 -7.92
CA ARG A 51 24.16 -3.29 -8.26
C ARG A 51 23.51 -2.09 -7.58
N ILE A 52 22.18 -2.04 -7.53
CA ILE A 52 21.44 -0.98 -6.85
C ILE A 52 21.77 -0.95 -5.37
N ILE A 53 21.84 -2.10 -4.69
CA ILE A 53 22.29 -2.17 -3.29
C ILE A 53 23.69 -1.54 -3.11
N LYS A 54 24.66 -1.87 -3.97
CA LYS A 54 26.01 -1.26 -3.91
C LYS A 54 25.98 0.25 -4.10
N SER A 55 25.07 0.75 -4.92
CA SER A 55 24.85 2.19 -5.09
C SER A 55 24.32 2.84 -3.81
N PHE A 56 23.31 2.26 -3.16
CA PHE A 56 22.84 2.69 -1.84
C PHE A 56 23.95 2.66 -0.78
N GLU A 57 24.72 1.58 -0.69
CA GLU A 57 25.83 1.46 0.27
C GLU A 57 26.89 2.56 0.05
N SER A 58 27.22 2.86 -1.21
CA SER A 58 28.15 3.94 -1.55
C SER A 58 27.63 5.34 -1.18
N LYS A 59 26.32 5.45 -0.94
CA LYS A 59 25.61 6.66 -0.49
C LYS A 59 25.23 6.59 0.99
N GLN A 60 25.92 5.74 1.76
CA GLN A 60 25.78 5.62 3.21
C GLN A 60 24.42 5.07 3.66
N LEU A 61 23.67 4.40 2.78
CA LEU A 61 22.49 3.62 3.12
C LEU A 61 22.87 2.12 3.09
N PRO A 62 23.15 1.51 4.25
CA PRO A 62 23.65 0.14 4.30
C PRO A 62 22.58 -0.87 3.89
N ARG A 63 23.02 -2.05 3.45
CA ARG A 63 22.14 -3.20 3.34
C ARG A 63 21.79 -3.74 4.74
N VAL A 64 20.52 -3.87 5.06
CA VAL A 64 20.05 -4.54 6.29
C VAL A 64 19.12 -5.68 5.90
N ILE A 65 19.57 -6.91 6.16
CA ILE A 65 18.82 -8.12 5.80
C ILE A 65 17.46 -8.14 6.49
N ASP A 66 16.42 -8.44 5.73
CA ASP A 66 15.02 -8.46 6.17
C ASP A 66 14.56 -7.14 6.81
N MET A 67 15.06 -6.00 6.31
CA MET A 67 14.80 -4.68 6.90
C MET A 67 13.32 -4.37 7.15
N LEU A 68 12.40 -4.90 6.33
CA LEU A 68 10.95 -4.74 6.52
C LEU A 68 10.43 -5.37 7.81
N SER A 69 11.13 -6.40 8.30
CA SER A 69 10.72 -7.18 9.47
C SER A 69 11.66 -6.97 10.67
N THR A 70 12.85 -6.44 10.45
CA THR A 70 13.86 -6.16 11.49
C THR A 70 13.97 -4.68 11.88
N GLY A 71 13.29 -3.77 11.17
CA GLY A 71 13.21 -2.34 11.53
C GLY A 71 14.25 -1.44 10.87
N GLY A 72 14.63 -1.73 9.62
CA GLY A 72 15.63 -0.96 8.86
C GLY A 72 15.09 0.31 8.20
N ASN A 73 14.82 1.36 8.99
CA ASN A 73 14.25 2.63 8.51
C ASN A 73 15.22 3.54 7.71
N GLU A 74 16.50 3.16 7.65
CA GLU A 74 17.56 3.85 6.90
C GLU A 74 18.48 2.83 6.22
N SER A 75 17.89 1.99 5.37
CA SER A 75 18.59 0.86 4.78
C SER A 75 17.95 0.42 3.46
N VAL A 76 18.60 -0.53 2.78
CA VAL A 76 18.10 -1.20 1.59
C VAL A 76 18.15 -2.72 1.77
N ASP A 77 17.25 -3.45 1.14
CA ASP A 77 17.40 -4.89 0.91
C ASP A 77 16.61 -5.35 -0.32
N HIS A 78 16.67 -6.64 -0.63
CA HIS A 78 15.80 -7.24 -1.64
C HIS A 78 14.35 -7.32 -1.17
N CYS A 79 13.42 -7.18 -2.11
CA CYS A 79 12.00 -7.31 -1.82
C CYS A 79 11.62 -8.76 -1.45
N LEU A 80 10.75 -8.90 -0.46
CA LEU A 80 10.03 -10.14 -0.20
C LEU A 80 8.75 -10.20 -1.05
N HIS A 81 8.32 -11.41 -1.42
CA HIS A 81 7.14 -11.59 -2.26
C HIS A 81 6.13 -12.53 -1.63
N SER A 82 4.86 -12.14 -1.74
CA SER A 82 3.70 -13.02 -1.54
C SER A 82 3.54 -13.96 -2.74
N ALA A 83 4.52 -14.84 -2.92
CA ALA A 83 4.56 -15.85 -3.97
C ALA A 83 5.06 -17.18 -3.41
N HIS A 84 4.64 -18.28 -4.01
CA HIS A 84 5.19 -19.59 -3.72
C HIS A 84 4.99 -20.53 -4.90
N LYS A 85 6.04 -21.25 -5.30
CA LYS A 85 6.02 -22.18 -6.45
C LYS A 85 5.48 -21.53 -7.73
N GLY A 86 5.94 -20.30 -8.00
CA GLY A 86 5.53 -19.49 -9.15
C GLY A 86 4.08 -19.03 -9.13
N LEU A 87 3.38 -19.14 -7.99
CA LEU A 87 1.99 -18.69 -7.85
C LEU A 87 1.89 -17.55 -6.83
N ARG A 88 1.14 -16.50 -7.20
CA ARG A 88 0.75 -15.43 -6.28
C ARG A 88 -0.02 -16.00 -5.08
N GLN A 89 0.33 -15.49 -3.91
CA GLN A 89 -0.35 -15.72 -2.64
C GLN A 89 -1.23 -14.51 -2.32
N HIS A 90 -2.45 -14.75 -1.85
CA HIS A 90 -3.44 -13.70 -1.57
C HIS A 90 -4.38 -14.12 -0.43
N GLY A 91 -5.16 -13.18 0.12
CA GLY A 91 -6.02 -13.44 1.30
C GLY A 91 -7.00 -14.61 1.16
N GLY A 92 -7.34 -15.02 -0.07
CA GLY A 92 -8.16 -16.20 -0.34
C GLY A 92 -7.52 -17.53 0.10
N TYR A 93 -6.19 -17.57 0.23
CA TYR A 93 -5.47 -18.75 0.73
C TYR A 93 -5.72 -18.98 2.24
N TYR A 94 -5.99 -17.94 3.04
CA TYR A 94 -6.41 -18.14 4.45
C TYR A 94 -7.70 -18.92 4.58
N VAL A 95 -8.65 -18.58 3.70
CA VAL A 95 -9.98 -19.19 3.73
C VAL A 95 -9.94 -20.59 3.12
N GLN A 96 -8.83 -20.94 2.44
CA GLN A 96 -8.67 -22.14 1.63
C GLN A 96 -9.96 -22.40 0.86
N VAL A 97 -10.38 -21.51 -0.02
CA VAL A 97 -11.74 -21.54 -0.60
C VAL A 97 -12.19 -22.93 -1.10
N ASN A 98 -11.25 -23.74 -1.60
CA ASN A 98 -11.47 -25.12 -2.07
C ASN A 98 -11.52 -26.19 -0.97
N GLN A 99 -11.11 -25.86 0.26
CA GLN A 99 -11.10 -26.69 1.47
C GLN A 99 -11.83 -26.00 2.64
N LYS A 100 -12.71 -25.03 2.33
CA LYS A 100 -13.44 -24.28 3.34
C LYS A 100 -14.23 -25.23 4.25
N PRO A 101 -14.38 -24.93 5.55
CA PRO A 101 -15.20 -25.75 6.42
C PRO A 101 -16.69 -25.63 6.08
N ASP A 102 -17.49 -26.63 6.45
CA ASP A 102 -18.92 -26.71 6.12
C ASP A 102 -19.74 -25.55 6.72
N ASN A 103 -19.27 -24.98 7.82
CA ASN A 103 -19.90 -23.84 8.47
C ASN A 103 -19.52 -22.47 7.85
N LEU A 104 -18.72 -22.45 6.77
CA LEU A 104 -18.37 -21.23 6.04
C LEU A 104 -19.11 -21.17 4.71
N MET A 105 -19.89 -20.11 4.50
CA MET A 105 -20.54 -19.80 3.23
C MET A 105 -19.88 -18.57 2.59
N ILE A 106 -19.38 -18.72 1.36
CA ILE A 106 -18.79 -17.64 0.57
C ILE A 106 -19.74 -17.36 -0.59
N ILE A 107 -20.19 -16.10 -0.72
CA ILE A 107 -21.13 -15.70 -1.76
C ILE A 107 -20.46 -14.66 -2.66
N PHE A 108 -20.06 -15.09 -3.86
CA PHE A 108 -19.47 -14.21 -4.86
C PHE A 108 -20.53 -13.40 -5.61
N HIS A 109 -20.08 -12.34 -6.29
CA HIS A 109 -20.93 -11.46 -7.10
C HIS A 109 -22.11 -10.88 -6.31
N ARG A 110 -21.86 -10.48 -5.07
CA ARG A 110 -22.84 -9.79 -4.21
C ARG A 110 -22.21 -8.52 -3.71
N HIS A 111 -22.75 -7.38 -4.13
CA HIS A 111 -22.31 -6.08 -3.62
C HIS A 111 -23.05 -5.82 -2.30
N CYS A 112 -22.31 -5.66 -1.19
CA CYS A 112 -22.89 -5.20 0.06
C CYS A 112 -23.23 -3.72 -0.06
N MET A 113 -24.50 -3.37 0.07
CA MET A 113 -24.97 -2.00 -0.12
C MET A 113 -25.00 -1.20 1.19
N ARG A 114 -25.37 -1.88 2.29
CA ARG A 114 -25.46 -1.31 3.63
C ARG A 114 -25.57 -2.39 4.70
N VAL A 115 -25.22 -2.01 5.92
CA VAL A 115 -25.52 -2.73 7.15
C VAL A 115 -26.98 -2.47 7.56
N LEU A 116 -27.68 -3.52 7.95
CA LEU A 116 -29.01 -3.45 8.55
C LEU A 116 -28.84 -3.25 10.05
N ILE A 117 -29.51 -2.23 10.59
CA ILE A 117 -29.35 -1.80 11.98
C ILE A 117 -30.73 -1.56 12.58
N ASP A 118 -31.01 -2.22 13.69
CA ASP A 118 -32.24 -2.13 14.46
C ASP A 118 -31.98 -1.53 15.84
N LYS A 119 -33.02 -0.95 16.45
CA LYS A 119 -32.97 -0.53 17.84
C LYS A 119 -33.15 -1.74 18.76
N VAL A 120 -32.26 -1.87 19.74
CA VAL A 120 -32.42 -2.84 20.84
C VAL A 120 -33.30 -2.22 21.93
N VAL A 121 -33.00 -0.96 22.28
CA VAL A 121 -33.80 -0.07 23.13
C VAL A 121 -33.81 1.33 22.52
N ALA A 122 -34.56 2.28 23.10
CA ALA A 122 -34.76 3.61 22.51
C ALA A 122 -33.44 4.33 22.12
N SER A 123 -32.37 4.10 22.89
CA SER A 123 -31.07 4.76 22.78
C SER A 123 -29.93 3.88 22.22
N GLU A 124 -30.18 2.62 21.85
CA GLU A 124 -29.11 1.68 21.51
C GLU A 124 -29.36 0.99 20.17
N TRP A 125 -28.38 1.11 19.27
CA TRP A 125 -28.40 0.50 17.94
C TRP A 125 -27.60 -0.80 17.90
N GLN A 126 -28.05 -1.73 17.06
CA GLN A 126 -27.37 -2.99 16.84
C GLN A 126 -27.43 -3.41 15.37
N ALA A 127 -26.30 -3.87 14.84
CA ALA A 127 -26.26 -4.51 13.53
C ALA A 127 -26.93 -5.89 13.56
N VAL A 128 -27.81 -6.14 12.59
CA VAL A 128 -28.63 -7.35 12.49
C VAL A 128 -28.46 -8.10 11.17
N GLY A 129 -27.64 -7.57 10.25
CA GLY A 129 -27.42 -8.17 8.94
C GLY A 129 -26.92 -7.17 7.91
N VAL A 130 -27.01 -7.53 6.64
CA VAL A 130 -26.63 -6.70 5.50
C VAL A 130 -27.68 -6.77 4.40
N GLU A 131 -27.78 -5.71 3.61
CA GLU A 131 -28.47 -5.71 2.33
C GLU A 131 -27.47 -5.84 1.19
N VAL A 132 -27.67 -6.84 0.33
CA VAL A 132 -26.78 -7.12 -0.80
C VAL A 132 -27.53 -7.02 -2.12
N ASN A 133 -26.84 -6.61 -3.18
CA ASN A 133 -27.34 -6.58 -4.55
C ASN A 133 -26.63 -7.64 -5.42
N ASP A 134 -27.39 -8.31 -6.30
CA ASP A 134 -26.83 -9.07 -7.42
C ASP A 134 -26.66 -8.14 -8.62
N PRO A 135 -25.43 -7.74 -9.00
CA PRO A 135 -25.20 -6.78 -10.08
C PRO A 135 -25.67 -7.31 -11.44
N ARG A 136 -25.85 -8.62 -11.60
CA ARG A 136 -26.34 -9.22 -12.86
C ARG A 136 -27.85 -9.10 -13.03
N THR A 137 -28.60 -9.10 -11.93
CA THR A 137 -30.08 -9.07 -11.98
C THR A 137 -30.68 -7.84 -11.34
N ASN A 138 -29.83 -6.99 -10.74
CA ASN A 138 -30.18 -5.86 -9.90
C ASN A 138 -31.17 -6.17 -8.75
N LYS A 139 -31.23 -7.43 -8.29
CA LYS A 139 -32.13 -7.84 -7.21
C LYS A 139 -31.42 -7.69 -5.87
N THR A 140 -32.11 -7.10 -4.89
CA THR A 140 -31.59 -7.00 -3.53
C THR A 140 -32.07 -8.14 -2.65
N ARG A 141 -31.26 -8.51 -1.66
CA ARG A 141 -31.58 -9.50 -0.62
C ARG A 141 -31.04 -9.02 0.72
N LYS A 142 -31.75 -9.38 1.79
CA LYS A 142 -31.29 -9.16 3.17
C LYS A 142 -30.75 -10.45 3.74
N ILE A 143 -29.54 -10.41 4.30
CA ILE A 143 -28.90 -11.54 4.98
C ILE A 143 -28.78 -11.17 6.45
N LYS A 144 -29.38 -11.96 7.35
CA LYS A 144 -29.36 -11.69 8.79
C LYS A 144 -28.11 -12.26 9.45
N ALA A 145 -27.60 -11.55 10.44
CA ALA A 145 -26.48 -11.97 11.28
C ALA A 145 -26.96 -12.19 12.72
N SER A 146 -26.74 -13.39 13.25
CA SER A 146 -27.17 -13.76 14.60
C SER A 146 -26.16 -13.43 15.69
N LYS A 147 -24.95 -12.93 15.35
CA LYS A 147 -23.85 -12.64 16.29
C LYS A 147 -23.18 -11.30 16.05
N GLU A 148 -22.68 -11.05 14.84
CA GLU A 148 -21.89 -9.87 14.50
C GLU A 148 -21.88 -9.64 12.99
N VAL A 149 -21.76 -8.39 12.59
CA VAL A 149 -21.43 -7.96 11.23
C VAL A 149 -20.02 -7.36 11.26
N ILE A 150 -19.13 -7.85 10.40
CA ILE A 150 -17.77 -7.32 10.23
C ILE A 150 -17.71 -6.74 8.82
N VAL A 151 -17.41 -5.44 8.72
CA VAL A 151 -17.22 -4.75 7.45
C VAL A 151 -15.74 -4.77 7.12
N SER A 152 -15.41 -5.39 5.99
CA SER A 152 -14.04 -5.51 5.45
C SER A 152 -14.07 -5.11 3.97
N ALA A 153 -14.65 -3.95 3.67
CA ALA A 153 -14.89 -3.51 2.30
C ALA A 153 -13.73 -2.67 1.75
N GLY A 154 -12.69 -2.44 2.56
CA GLY A 154 -11.54 -1.61 2.22
C GLY A 154 -11.82 -0.13 2.41
N THR A 155 -10.74 0.66 2.47
CA THR A 155 -10.74 2.07 2.83
C THR A 155 -11.77 2.92 2.07
N CYS A 156 -12.01 2.65 0.79
CA CYS A 156 -12.95 3.44 -0.02
C CYS A 156 -14.41 2.99 0.15
N ASN A 157 -14.70 1.70 0.28
CA ASN A 157 -16.08 1.21 0.28
C ASN A 157 -16.67 1.06 1.69
N THR A 158 -15.84 0.78 2.70
CA THR A 158 -16.27 0.73 4.10
C THR A 158 -17.03 2.00 4.53
N PRO A 159 -16.53 3.23 4.33
CA PRO A 159 -17.28 4.44 4.71
C PRO A 159 -18.57 4.61 3.91
N VAL A 160 -18.61 4.20 2.63
CA VAL A 160 -19.82 4.24 1.79
C VAL A 160 -20.91 3.32 2.33
N VAL A 161 -20.55 2.07 2.66
CA VAL A 161 -21.46 1.10 3.28
C VAL A 161 -22.01 1.65 4.59
N LEU A 162 -21.16 2.25 5.44
CA LEU A 162 -21.57 2.85 6.71
C LEU A 162 -22.52 4.04 6.52
N MET A 163 -22.19 4.97 5.61
CA MET A 163 -23.03 6.14 5.33
C MET A 163 -24.41 5.73 4.78
N HIS A 164 -24.48 4.78 3.85
CA HIS A 164 -25.75 4.23 3.38
C HIS A 164 -26.52 3.42 4.45
N SER A 165 -25.87 3.07 5.56
CA SER A 165 -26.51 2.47 6.73
C SER A 165 -27.11 3.51 7.68
N GLY A 166 -26.91 4.81 7.40
CA GLY A 166 -27.29 5.92 8.26
C GLY A 166 -26.24 6.26 9.33
N ILE A 167 -24.98 5.90 9.10
CA ILE A 167 -23.86 6.15 10.03
C ILE A 167 -22.79 7.00 9.36
N GLY A 168 -22.51 8.19 9.90
CA GLY A 168 -21.52 9.09 9.33
C GLY A 168 -21.81 10.55 9.63
N PRO A 169 -21.19 11.50 8.91
CA PRO A 169 -21.38 12.93 9.16
C PRO A 169 -22.86 13.33 8.98
N LYS A 170 -23.50 13.82 10.04
CA LYS A 170 -24.95 14.13 10.04
C LYS A 170 -25.38 15.06 8.91
N GLU A 171 -24.60 16.11 8.63
CA GLU A 171 -24.93 17.08 7.58
C GLU A 171 -24.90 16.43 6.19
N HIS A 172 -23.87 15.63 5.92
CA HIS A 172 -23.73 14.88 4.66
C HIS A 172 -24.87 13.87 4.45
N LEU A 173 -25.20 13.10 5.49
CA LEU A 173 -26.33 12.16 5.44
C LEU A 173 -27.67 12.88 5.21
N SER A 174 -27.87 14.01 5.89
CA SER A 174 -29.09 14.81 5.77
C SER A 174 -29.24 15.41 4.38
N HIS A 175 -28.14 15.83 3.74
CA HIS A 175 -28.12 16.32 2.36
C HIS A 175 -28.69 15.30 1.37
N PHE A 176 -28.38 14.01 1.56
CA PHE A 176 -28.93 12.91 0.75
C PHE A 176 -30.24 12.32 1.28
N HIS A 177 -30.87 12.95 2.26
CA HIS A 177 -32.09 12.47 2.92
C HIS A 177 -31.96 11.04 3.51
N ILE A 178 -30.75 10.67 3.92
CA ILE A 178 -30.49 9.39 4.61
C ILE A 178 -30.80 9.60 6.11
N PRO A 179 -31.67 8.78 6.71
CA PRO A 179 -31.95 8.88 8.15
C PRO A 179 -30.69 8.68 8.98
N VAL A 180 -30.33 9.70 9.76
CA VAL A 180 -29.16 9.66 10.65
C VAL A 180 -29.48 8.79 11.84
N LYS A 181 -28.85 7.60 11.91
CA LYS A 181 -28.92 6.71 13.07
C LYS A 181 -27.85 7.07 14.09
N GLN A 182 -26.67 7.40 13.60
CA GLN A 182 -25.55 7.88 14.41
C GLN A 182 -24.75 8.91 13.64
N ASP A 183 -24.59 10.07 14.25
CA ASP A 183 -23.66 11.10 13.79
C ASP A 183 -22.24 10.71 14.18
N LEU A 184 -21.39 10.50 13.18
CA LEU A 184 -19.99 10.12 13.39
C LEU A 184 -19.12 10.74 12.27
N PRO A 185 -18.62 11.97 12.46
CA PRO A 185 -17.91 12.72 11.42
C PRO A 185 -16.59 12.07 10.97
N GLY A 186 -16.05 11.14 11.77
CA GLY A 186 -14.90 10.34 11.40
C GLY A 186 -15.10 9.39 10.22
N VAL A 187 -16.34 8.95 9.94
CA VAL A 187 -16.62 8.00 8.84
C VAL A 187 -16.35 8.67 7.50
N GLY A 188 -15.40 8.13 6.73
CA GLY A 188 -14.99 8.65 5.43
C GLY A 188 -14.01 9.82 5.50
N SER A 189 -13.65 10.27 6.69
CA SER A 189 -12.64 11.34 6.90
C SER A 189 -11.25 10.74 7.10
N ASN A 190 -10.20 11.56 7.10
CA ASN A 190 -8.82 11.11 7.37
C ASN A 190 -8.33 10.05 6.36
N LEU A 191 -8.72 10.18 5.09
CA LEU A 191 -8.15 9.36 4.03
C LEU A 191 -6.65 9.69 3.90
N THR A 192 -5.83 8.67 4.04
CA THR A 192 -4.39 8.71 3.78
C THR A 192 -4.05 7.77 2.64
N ASP A 193 -2.93 8.00 1.98
CA ASP A 193 -2.33 7.08 1.01
C ASP A 193 -0.85 7.46 0.85
N HIS A 194 -0.04 6.56 0.33
CA HIS A 194 1.31 6.89 -0.11
C HIS A 194 1.25 7.32 -1.58
N LEU A 195 1.85 8.46 -1.90
CA LEU A 195 2.10 8.83 -3.28
C LEU A 195 3.38 8.19 -3.77
N MET A 196 3.43 7.83 -5.05
CA MET A 196 4.61 7.35 -5.75
C MET A 196 4.92 8.18 -7.00
N VAL A 197 6.20 8.30 -7.32
CA VAL A 197 6.71 8.89 -8.56
C VAL A 197 7.65 7.90 -9.20
N TRP A 198 7.31 7.49 -10.41
CA TRP A 198 8.18 6.65 -11.24
C TRP A 198 9.29 7.50 -11.83
N THR A 199 10.52 7.02 -11.69
CA THR A 199 11.72 7.59 -12.31
C THR A 199 12.46 6.46 -13.02
N PHE A 200 12.54 6.52 -14.34
CA PHE A 200 13.07 5.43 -15.17
C PHE A 200 14.46 5.75 -15.71
N TYR A 201 15.28 4.70 -15.82
CA TYR A 201 16.67 4.79 -16.23
C TYR A 201 16.96 3.78 -17.34
N GLU A 202 17.61 4.23 -18.39
CA GLU A 202 18.10 3.34 -19.45
C GLU A 202 19.36 2.60 -18.97
N ILE A 203 19.41 1.30 -19.25
CA ILE A 203 20.51 0.39 -18.97
C ILE A 203 21.16 -0.05 -20.29
N ASN A 204 22.50 0.02 -20.35
CA ASN A 204 23.29 -0.36 -21.54
C ASN A 204 23.57 -1.86 -21.68
N ASP A 205 23.21 -2.66 -20.67
CA ASP A 205 23.40 -4.11 -20.65
C ASP A 205 22.09 -4.79 -20.25
N PRO A 206 21.33 -5.33 -21.23
CA PRO A 206 20.04 -5.97 -20.97
C PRO A 206 20.17 -7.29 -20.22
N THR A 207 21.38 -7.83 -20.03
CA THR A 207 21.58 -9.05 -19.24
C THR A 207 21.52 -8.79 -17.73
N LEU A 208 21.53 -7.52 -17.32
CA LEU A 208 21.41 -7.12 -15.92
C LEU A 208 19.97 -7.16 -15.40
N THR A 209 18.98 -7.12 -16.30
CA THR A 209 17.55 -7.03 -15.97
C THR A 209 16.80 -8.27 -16.45
N ASN A 210 15.53 -8.39 -16.04
CA ASN A 210 14.61 -9.42 -16.49
C ASN A 210 13.82 -8.99 -17.74
N ASP A 211 14.13 -7.83 -18.35
CA ASP A 211 13.41 -7.26 -19.48
C ASP A 211 13.21 -8.24 -20.64
N ASN A 212 14.24 -9.03 -20.96
CA ASN A 212 14.19 -9.99 -22.04
C ASN A 212 13.14 -11.11 -21.83
N GLY A 213 12.64 -11.29 -20.61
CA GLY A 213 11.52 -12.19 -20.32
C GLY A 213 10.15 -11.61 -20.69
N TYR A 214 10.06 -10.30 -20.87
CA TYR A 214 8.83 -9.55 -21.14
C TYR A 214 8.83 -8.91 -22.54
N TYR A 215 10.02 -8.56 -23.04
CA TYR A 215 10.21 -7.88 -24.30
C TYR A 215 11.26 -8.57 -25.18
N PRO A 216 11.13 -8.46 -26.51
CA PRO A 216 9.90 -8.12 -27.23
C PRO A 216 8.77 -9.14 -26.98
N ALA A 217 7.57 -8.88 -27.52
CA ALA A 217 6.37 -9.66 -27.21
C ALA A 217 6.51 -11.17 -27.48
N GLU A 218 7.35 -11.60 -28.42
CA GLU A 218 7.65 -13.02 -28.62
C GLU A 218 8.31 -13.69 -27.42
N ASN A 219 9.11 -12.97 -26.64
CA ASN A 219 9.72 -13.52 -25.43
C ASN A 219 8.72 -13.60 -24.29
N PHE A 220 7.76 -12.67 -24.22
CA PHE A 220 6.65 -12.79 -23.26
C PHE A 220 5.89 -14.10 -23.45
N GLN A 221 5.57 -14.47 -24.69
CA GLN A 221 4.89 -15.75 -24.95
C GLN A 221 5.75 -16.95 -24.52
N LYS A 222 7.07 -16.93 -24.75
CA LYS A 222 7.97 -18.00 -24.25
C LYS A 222 7.96 -18.08 -22.72
N SER A 223 7.94 -16.94 -22.04
CA SER A 223 7.84 -16.89 -20.57
C SER A 223 6.49 -17.40 -20.07
N VAL A 224 5.41 -17.15 -20.80
CA VAL A 224 4.08 -17.75 -20.54
C VAL A 224 4.16 -19.27 -20.68
N ASP A 225 4.71 -19.77 -21.79
CA ASP A 225 4.82 -21.21 -22.04
C ASP A 225 5.69 -21.91 -20.98
N GLN A 226 6.81 -21.29 -20.60
CA GLN A 226 7.67 -21.77 -19.51
C GLN A 226 6.90 -21.83 -18.19
N TRP A 227 6.22 -20.74 -17.79
CA TRP A 227 5.47 -20.69 -16.54
C TRP A 227 4.30 -21.68 -16.52
N LEU A 228 3.65 -21.92 -17.66
CA LEU A 228 2.61 -22.94 -17.79
C LEU A 228 3.17 -24.34 -17.59
N ALA A 229 4.37 -24.62 -18.14
CA ALA A 229 5.01 -25.93 -18.06
C ALA A 229 5.62 -26.23 -16.68
N THR A 230 6.32 -25.27 -16.07
CA THR A 230 7.15 -25.53 -14.88
C THR A 230 6.82 -24.68 -13.67
N LYS A 231 5.97 -23.65 -13.81
CA LYS A 231 5.72 -22.63 -12.78
C LYS A 231 7.00 -21.91 -12.34
N ASP A 232 7.88 -21.70 -13.30
CA ASP A 232 9.16 -21.01 -13.14
C ASP A 232 9.37 -20.01 -14.29
N GLY A 233 10.48 -19.28 -14.26
CA GLY A 233 10.85 -18.27 -15.25
C GLY A 233 10.41 -16.86 -14.85
N PRO A 234 10.54 -15.88 -15.77
CA PRO A 234 10.32 -14.47 -15.48
C PRO A 234 8.96 -14.18 -14.84
N LEU A 235 7.88 -14.83 -15.30
CA LEU A 235 6.51 -14.64 -14.78
C LEU A 235 6.26 -15.28 -13.41
N ALA A 236 7.18 -16.10 -12.90
CA ALA A 236 7.13 -16.64 -11.54
C ALA A 236 7.72 -15.67 -10.50
N LYS A 237 8.40 -14.60 -10.95
CA LYS A 237 9.12 -13.63 -10.13
C LYS A 237 8.36 -12.29 -10.09
N SER A 238 8.59 -11.51 -9.03
CA SER A 238 8.10 -10.13 -8.99
C SER A 238 8.94 -9.25 -9.92
N LEU A 239 8.35 -8.14 -10.37
CA LEU A 239 9.10 -7.08 -11.05
C LEU A 239 9.88 -6.20 -10.07
N MET A 240 9.59 -6.26 -8.76
CA MET A 240 10.24 -5.43 -7.74
C MET A 240 11.50 -6.11 -7.22
N GLY A 241 12.63 -5.42 -7.29
CA GLY A 241 13.94 -6.00 -6.93
C GLY A 241 14.44 -5.60 -5.55
N ASN A 242 14.40 -4.31 -5.24
CA ASN A 242 14.86 -3.77 -3.97
C ASN A 242 13.79 -2.89 -3.33
N ILE A 243 13.85 -2.78 -2.01
CA ILE A 243 13.14 -1.79 -1.21
C ILE A 243 14.16 -1.08 -0.32
N ALA A 244 14.02 0.23 -0.16
CA ALA A 244 14.88 1.05 0.67
C ALA A 244 14.06 2.10 1.41
N PHE A 245 14.55 2.49 2.58
CA PHE A 245 13.94 3.50 3.43
C PHE A 245 14.94 4.59 3.79
N ARG A 246 14.43 5.81 3.93
CA ARG A 246 15.18 6.96 4.42
C ARG A 246 14.35 7.82 5.36
N SER A 247 14.96 8.22 6.47
CA SER A 247 14.42 9.24 7.36
C SER A 247 15.07 10.61 7.08
N PHE A 248 14.26 11.67 7.10
CA PHE A 248 14.70 13.07 7.03
C PHE A 248 14.69 13.75 8.42
N ALA A 249 14.73 12.97 9.51
CA ALA A 249 14.55 13.48 10.88
C ALA A 249 15.42 14.71 11.19
N LYS A 250 16.69 14.70 10.75
CA LYS A 250 17.63 15.80 11.00
C LYS A 250 17.35 16.99 10.11
N GLU A 251 17.05 16.73 8.84
CA GLU A 251 16.78 17.75 7.84
C GLU A 251 15.48 18.51 8.12
N LEU A 252 14.48 17.84 8.71
CA LEU A 252 13.19 18.44 9.07
C LEU A 252 13.30 19.56 10.10
N GLU A 253 14.30 19.52 10.99
CA GLU A 253 14.52 20.56 12.00
C GLU A 253 14.74 21.93 11.37
N ASP A 254 15.30 21.96 10.16
CA ASP A 254 15.60 23.19 9.42
C ASP A 254 14.51 23.58 8.41
N MET A 255 13.43 22.77 8.27
CA MET A 255 12.36 23.01 7.28
C MET A 255 11.22 23.86 7.88
N PRO A 256 10.98 25.09 7.38
CA PRO A 256 9.85 25.92 7.84
C PRO A 256 8.49 25.25 7.64
N GLU A 257 8.32 24.49 6.56
CA GLU A 257 7.10 23.75 6.23
C GLU A 257 6.77 22.70 7.30
N TYR A 258 7.80 22.05 7.86
CA TYR A 258 7.63 21.07 8.93
C TYR A 258 7.09 21.70 10.21
N HIS A 259 7.71 22.80 10.64
CA HIS A 259 7.26 23.55 11.81
C HIS A 259 5.84 24.10 11.62
N ALA A 260 5.51 24.57 10.42
CA ALA A 260 4.16 25.04 10.09
C ALA A 260 3.12 23.92 10.20
N VAL A 261 3.41 22.73 9.64
CA VAL A 261 2.52 21.57 9.73
C VAL A 261 2.35 21.12 11.18
N LYS A 262 3.43 20.96 11.96
CA LYS A 262 3.33 20.55 13.38
C LYS A 262 2.57 21.55 14.24
N ALA A 263 2.69 22.85 13.96
CA ALA A 263 1.93 23.88 14.66
C ALA A 263 0.44 23.85 14.29
N ALA A 264 0.11 23.66 13.01
CA ALA A 264 -1.28 23.62 12.54
C ALA A 264 -1.99 22.30 12.90
N ARG A 265 -1.24 21.20 12.95
CA ARG A 265 -1.73 19.83 13.08
C ARG A 265 -0.92 19.05 14.11
N PRO A 266 -1.03 19.39 15.40
CA PRO A 266 -0.31 18.68 16.48
C PRO A 266 -0.76 17.22 16.63
N ASP A 267 -1.87 16.83 15.99
CA ASP A 267 -2.37 15.45 15.93
C ASP A 267 -1.67 14.58 14.88
N LEU A 268 -0.94 15.18 13.93
CA LEU A 268 -0.13 14.44 12.98
C LEU A 268 1.11 13.86 13.68
N CYS A 269 1.20 12.53 13.66
CA CYS A 269 2.34 11.79 14.15
C CYS A 269 3.40 11.73 13.06
N ASP A 270 4.56 12.31 13.34
CA ASP A 270 5.75 12.09 12.51
C ASP A 270 6.20 10.63 12.70
N PRO A 271 6.58 9.89 11.64
CA PRO A 271 7.00 8.49 11.76
C PRO A 271 8.18 8.30 12.73
N THR A 272 9.05 9.29 12.89
CA THR A 272 10.20 9.27 13.80
C THR A 272 9.83 9.45 15.26
N GLU A 273 8.65 10.01 15.55
CA GLU A 273 8.11 10.13 16.92
C GLU A 273 7.58 8.77 17.44
N THR A 274 7.47 7.76 16.58
CA THR A 274 7.05 6.42 16.99
C THR A 274 8.15 5.70 17.77
N PRO A 275 7.82 4.76 18.68
CA PRO A 275 8.82 4.06 19.50
C PRO A 275 9.88 3.27 18.71
N ILE A 276 9.60 2.94 17.45
CA ILE A 276 10.51 2.20 16.56
C ILE A 276 11.11 3.10 15.47
N GLY A 277 10.74 4.38 15.45
CA GLY A 277 11.00 5.29 14.34
C GLY A 277 10.33 4.85 13.05
N GLY A 278 10.49 5.65 11.99
CA GLY A 278 9.99 5.29 10.68
C GLY A 278 10.60 6.14 9.57
N PRO A 279 10.42 5.72 8.32
CA PRO A 279 10.91 6.45 7.17
C PRO A 279 9.97 7.60 6.78
N HIS A 280 10.55 8.59 6.13
CA HIS A 280 9.80 9.63 5.42
C HIS A 280 9.65 9.30 3.94
N ILE A 281 10.65 8.60 3.39
CA ILE A 281 10.71 8.18 2.00
C ILE A 281 10.95 6.67 1.93
N GLU A 282 10.23 6.03 1.02
CA GLU A 282 10.53 4.70 0.52
C GLU A 282 11.00 4.79 -0.92
N TRP A 283 11.95 3.94 -1.29
CA TRP A 283 12.25 3.65 -2.69
C TRP A 283 12.04 2.18 -2.95
N PHE A 284 11.48 1.85 -4.10
CA PHE A 284 11.60 0.49 -4.64
C PHE A 284 12.17 0.52 -6.05
N SER A 285 12.96 -0.50 -6.39
CA SER A 285 13.48 -0.67 -7.73
C SER A 285 12.70 -1.71 -8.51
N THR A 286 12.72 -1.60 -9.84
CA THR A 286 12.26 -2.67 -10.72
C THR A 286 13.42 -3.44 -11.33
N GLU A 287 13.20 -4.74 -11.57
CA GLU A 287 14.13 -5.62 -12.26
C GLU A 287 13.80 -5.77 -13.74
N ALA A 288 12.65 -5.26 -14.20
CA ALA A 288 12.31 -5.12 -15.61
C ALA A 288 11.40 -3.90 -15.80
N TYR A 289 11.33 -3.44 -17.04
CA TYR A 289 10.53 -2.31 -17.45
C TYR A 289 9.04 -2.63 -17.37
N GLY A 290 8.31 -1.85 -16.58
CA GLY A 290 6.87 -1.98 -16.38
C GLY A 290 6.37 -0.92 -15.42
N GLY A 291 5.06 -0.71 -15.38
CA GLY A 291 4.42 0.34 -14.57
C GLY A 291 3.47 1.21 -15.40
N TYR A 292 2.83 2.19 -14.76
CA TYR A 292 1.78 3.03 -15.38
C TYR A 292 2.25 3.78 -16.64
N GLU A 293 3.58 3.92 -16.83
CA GLU A 293 4.20 4.55 -18.00
C GLU A 293 4.53 3.59 -19.15
N GLU A 294 3.91 2.40 -19.23
CA GLU A 294 3.98 1.46 -20.37
C GLU A 294 3.77 2.13 -21.75
N GLN A 295 3.22 3.34 -21.79
CA GLN A 295 3.04 4.15 -23.01
C GLN A 295 4.33 4.80 -23.55
N LEU A 296 5.43 4.84 -22.77
CA LEU A 296 6.69 5.47 -23.20
C LEU A 296 7.53 4.58 -24.14
N GLY A 297 7.11 3.32 -24.32
CA GLY A 297 7.78 2.36 -25.20
C GLY A 297 9.01 1.72 -24.54
N PHE A 298 9.30 0.49 -24.94
CA PHE A 298 10.49 -0.23 -24.51
C PHE A 298 11.76 0.35 -25.18
N PRO A 299 12.93 0.43 -24.50
CA PRO A 299 14.18 0.98 -25.05
C PRO A 299 14.71 0.36 -26.35
N GLY A 300 14.24 -0.84 -26.70
CA GLY A 300 14.59 -1.52 -27.94
C GLY A 300 15.74 -2.52 -27.79
N GLU A 301 16.24 -3.02 -28.92
CA GLU A 301 17.23 -4.10 -28.96
C GLU A 301 18.56 -3.69 -28.29
N GLY A 302 19.11 -4.57 -27.46
CA GLY A 302 20.37 -4.34 -26.75
C GLY A 302 20.28 -3.33 -25.60
N ARG A 303 19.07 -2.89 -25.22
CA ARG A 303 18.82 -1.95 -24.13
C ARG A 303 17.79 -2.51 -23.15
N ALA A 304 17.84 -2.00 -21.93
CA ALA A 304 16.92 -2.33 -20.85
C ALA A 304 16.53 -1.06 -20.09
N ALA A 305 15.52 -1.14 -19.23
CA ALA A 305 15.17 -0.04 -18.34
C ALA A 305 14.74 -0.53 -16.98
N ILE A 306 15.12 0.22 -15.95
CA ILE A 306 14.68 0.02 -14.58
C ILE A 306 14.03 1.30 -14.06
N SER A 307 13.26 1.19 -13.00
CA SER A 307 12.88 2.34 -12.18
C SER A 307 13.56 2.29 -10.81
N LEU A 308 13.85 3.46 -10.25
CA LEU A 308 13.87 3.65 -8.79
C LEU A 308 12.70 4.57 -8.45
N THR A 309 11.58 3.97 -8.06
CA THR A 309 10.34 4.69 -7.74
C THR A 309 10.44 5.25 -6.33
N THR A 310 10.13 6.53 -6.17
CA THR A 310 10.11 7.21 -4.86
C THR A 310 8.69 7.23 -4.33
N LEU A 311 8.52 6.98 -3.03
CA LEU A 311 7.25 7.04 -2.33
C LEU A 311 7.33 7.99 -1.13
N LEU A 312 6.26 8.75 -0.90
CA LEU A 312 6.10 9.58 0.28
C LEU A 312 5.40 8.78 1.39
N MET A 313 6.14 8.44 2.45
CA MET A 313 5.64 7.66 3.59
C MET A 313 5.02 8.54 4.66
N TYR A 314 5.52 9.77 4.82
CA TYR A 314 4.95 10.77 5.71
C TYR A 314 4.11 11.78 4.93
N GLN A 315 2.95 11.32 4.42
CA GLN A 315 1.97 12.23 3.83
C GLN A 315 1.25 12.99 4.95
N CYS A 316 1.29 14.32 4.92
CA CYS A 316 0.55 15.22 5.81
C CYS A 316 -0.85 15.54 5.27
N SER A 317 -1.01 15.64 3.95
CA SER A 317 -2.31 15.81 3.29
C SER A 317 -3.33 14.76 3.77
N ARG A 318 -4.59 15.17 3.96
CA ARG A 318 -5.69 14.29 4.41
C ARG A 318 -6.91 14.51 3.54
N GLY A 319 -7.40 13.42 2.97
CA GLY A 319 -8.55 13.40 2.09
C GLY A 319 -9.84 12.93 2.76
N THR A 320 -10.85 12.69 1.92
CA THR A 320 -12.14 12.14 2.28
C THR A 320 -12.67 11.15 1.25
N VAL A 321 -13.56 10.26 1.70
CA VAL A 321 -14.39 9.39 0.87
C VAL A 321 -15.86 9.60 1.24
N TRP A 322 -16.60 10.26 0.35
CA TRP A 322 -17.97 10.68 0.59
C TRP A 322 -18.96 10.05 -0.39
N LEU A 323 -20.23 9.97 0.00
CA LEU A 323 -21.29 9.63 -0.94
C LEU A 323 -21.41 10.71 -2.03
N ASN A 324 -21.56 10.28 -3.28
CA ASN A 324 -21.96 11.13 -4.39
C ASN A 324 -23.48 11.16 -4.62
N SER A 325 -24.21 10.20 -4.04
CA SER A 325 -25.64 10.03 -4.24
C SER A 325 -26.28 9.25 -3.10
N TYR A 326 -27.59 9.35 -2.97
CA TYR A 326 -28.38 8.42 -2.16
C TYR A 326 -28.56 7.06 -2.84
N HIS A 327 -28.34 6.97 -4.16
CA HIS A 327 -28.39 5.72 -4.90
C HIS A 327 -27.23 4.81 -4.48
N LEU A 328 -27.58 3.64 -3.94
CA LEU A 328 -26.63 2.72 -3.32
C LEU A 328 -25.49 2.25 -4.26
N GLN A 329 -25.72 2.28 -5.58
CA GLN A 329 -24.74 1.83 -6.58
C GLN A 329 -23.91 2.96 -7.18
N ALA A 330 -24.13 4.21 -6.77
CA ALA A 330 -23.35 5.33 -7.27
C ALA A 330 -21.88 5.21 -6.81
N PRO A 331 -20.91 5.56 -7.66
CA PRO A 331 -19.53 5.63 -7.22
C PRO A 331 -19.36 6.72 -6.14
N PRO A 332 -18.48 6.51 -5.15
CA PRO A 332 -18.17 7.54 -4.17
C PRO A 332 -17.40 8.71 -4.77
N LEU A 333 -17.44 9.84 -4.08
CA LEU A 333 -16.46 10.92 -4.25
C LEU A 333 -15.23 10.57 -3.41
N ILE A 334 -14.09 10.37 -4.06
CA ILE A 334 -12.81 10.12 -3.41
C ILE A 334 -11.93 11.32 -3.72
N ASP A 335 -11.58 12.07 -2.68
CA ASP A 335 -10.68 13.21 -2.78
C ASP A 335 -9.54 13.01 -1.79
N HIS A 336 -8.35 12.70 -2.30
CA HIS A 336 -7.16 12.50 -1.48
C HIS A 336 -6.51 13.80 -1.02
N THR A 337 -6.85 14.94 -1.65
CA THR A 337 -6.16 16.23 -1.46
C THR A 337 -4.64 16.12 -1.57
N TYR A 338 -4.16 15.25 -2.45
CA TYR A 338 -2.73 14.97 -2.65
C TYR A 338 -1.93 16.25 -2.83
N LEU A 339 -0.79 16.33 -2.13
CA LEU A 339 0.16 17.45 -2.21
C LEU A 339 -0.44 18.81 -1.82
N SER A 340 -1.53 18.83 -1.05
CA SER A 340 -2.12 20.06 -0.52
C SER A 340 -1.26 20.72 0.56
N GLU A 341 -0.45 19.92 1.27
CA GLU A 341 0.52 20.42 2.24
C GLU A 341 1.89 20.67 1.58
N PRO A 342 2.51 21.86 1.75
CA PRO A 342 3.82 22.16 1.17
C PRO A 342 4.93 21.19 1.57
N LEU A 343 4.89 20.68 2.80
CA LEU A 343 5.87 19.71 3.31
C LEU A 343 5.88 18.42 2.47
N ASP A 344 4.72 17.97 2.01
CA ASP A 344 4.60 16.76 1.18
C ASP A 344 5.38 16.93 -0.12
N VAL A 345 5.27 18.10 -0.74
CA VAL A 345 5.99 18.42 -1.98
C VAL A 345 7.50 18.47 -1.74
N GLU A 346 7.95 19.11 -0.66
CA GLU A 346 9.38 19.26 -0.38
C GLU A 346 10.05 17.91 -0.07
N LEU A 347 9.48 17.12 0.84
CA LEU A 347 10.01 15.79 1.17
C LEU A 347 10.04 14.88 -0.04
N PHE A 348 8.98 14.90 -0.84
CA PHE A 348 8.89 14.02 -2.01
C PHE A 348 9.89 14.42 -3.10
N ALA A 349 10.04 15.73 -3.36
CA ALA A 349 11.07 16.25 -4.27
C ALA A 349 12.48 15.91 -3.78
N ALA A 350 12.74 15.99 -2.47
CA ALA A 350 14.00 15.59 -1.87
C ALA A 350 14.30 14.10 -2.07
N GLY A 351 13.28 13.24 -1.89
CA GLY A 351 13.39 11.81 -2.14
C GLY A 351 13.73 11.48 -3.60
N CYS A 352 13.10 12.17 -4.55
CA CYS A 352 13.37 11.96 -5.99
C CYS A 352 14.78 12.42 -6.39
N ASP A 353 15.21 13.57 -5.88
CA ASP A 353 16.56 14.13 -6.09
C ASP A 353 17.65 13.19 -5.56
N MET A 354 17.44 12.61 -4.37
CA MET A 354 18.33 11.59 -3.81
C MET A 354 18.35 10.30 -4.63
N ALA A 355 17.19 9.82 -5.10
CA ALA A 355 17.10 8.64 -5.97
C ALA A 355 17.95 8.82 -7.24
N GLU A 356 17.89 10.01 -7.84
CA GLU A 356 18.71 10.36 -9.02
C GLU A 356 20.20 10.25 -8.72
N ASP A 357 20.67 10.85 -7.62
CA ASP A 357 22.08 10.77 -7.24
C ASP A 357 22.53 9.32 -6.96
N ILE A 358 21.70 8.53 -6.27
CA ILE A 358 21.97 7.12 -5.96
C ILE A 358 22.16 6.32 -7.26
N ILE A 359 21.23 6.45 -8.21
CA ILE A 359 21.28 5.64 -9.44
C ILE A 359 22.35 6.13 -10.41
N ARG A 360 22.54 7.45 -10.56
CA ARG A 360 23.48 8.02 -11.53
C ARG A 360 24.94 7.94 -11.10
N THR A 361 25.22 8.14 -9.82
CA THR A 361 26.60 8.30 -9.36
C THR A 361 27.02 7.21 -8.37
N GLY A 362 26.08 6.38 -7.91
CA GLY A 362 26.34 5.23 -7.05
C GLY A 362 27.27 4.20 -7.70
N SER A 363 28.12 3.60 -6.86
CA SER A 363 29.24 2.77 -7.34
C SER A 363 28.82 1.51 -8.11
N GLY A 364 27.59 1.02 -7.91
CA GLY A 364 27.09 -0.19 -8.57
C GLY A 364 26.44 0.05 -9.93
N THR A 365 25.87 1.24 -10.15
CA THR A 365 24.99 1.54 -11.30
C THR A 365 25.57 2.58 -12.26
N LYS A 366 26.49 3.45 -11.83
CA LYS A 366 27.05 4.55 -12.64
C LYS A 366 27.61 4.14 -14.02
N ASP A 367 28.09 2.90 -14.15
CA ASP A 367 28.72 2.40 -15.38
C ASP A 367 27.72 1.69 -16.32
N CYS A 368 26.52 1.36 -15.82
CA CYS A 368 25.48 0.71 -16.63
C CYS A 368 24.27 1.59 -16.94
N VAL A 369 24.04 2.66 -16.16
CA VAL A 369 22.97 3.64 -16.40
C VAL A 369 23.44 4.70 -17.38
N THR A 370 22.77 4.82 -18.52
CA THR A 370 23.14 5.79 -19.58
C THR A 370 22.35 7.08 -19.52
N GLY A 371 21.11 7.04 -19.02
CA GLY A 371 20.15 8.10 -19.29
C GLY A 371 18.90 8.00 -18.43
N ALA A 372 18.12 9.08 -18.49
CA ALA A 372 16.72 9.03 -18.12
C ALA A 372 16.00 8.25 -19.24
N TRP A 373 14.98 7.49 -18.88
CA TRP A 373 14.11 6.86 -19.87
C TRP A 373 12.69 7.44 -19.78
N PRO A 374 12.08 7.84 -20.91
CA PRO A 374 12.69 7.98 -22.23
C PRO A 374 13.64 9.20 -22.28
N PRO A 375 14.64 9.22 -23.19
CA PRO A 375 15.57 10.35 -23.32
C PRO A 375 14.90 11.69 -23.63
N THR A 376 13.67 11.66 -24.16
CA THR A 376 12.86 12.84 -24.45
C THR A 376 12.24 13.49 -23.21
N ALA A 377 12.29 12.82 -22.06
CA ALA A 377 11.80 13.33 -20.78
C ALA A 377 12.94 13.30 -19.75
N PRO A 378 13.96 14.18 -19.88
CA PRO A 378 15.09 14.20 -18.97
C PRO A 378 14.65 14.52 -17.54
N HIS A 379 15.29 13.88 -16.57
CA HIS A 379 15.05 14.16 -15.15
C HIS A 379 15.47 15.59 -14.79
N PRO A 380 14.79 16.24 -13.84
CA PRO A 380 15.21 17.53 -13.31
C PRO A 380 16.63 17.51 -12.71
N THR A 381 17.32 18.64 -12.78
CA THR A 381 18.66 18.84 -12.17
C THR A 381 18.66 19.81 -11.00
N THR A 382 17.49 20.33 -10.64
CA THR A 382 17.31 21.28 -9.54
C THR A 382 16.17 20.86 -8.64
N ARG A 383 16.24 21.26 -7.38
CA ARG A 383 15.21 20.98 -6.38
C ARG A 383 13.84 21.57 -6.73
N GLU A 384 13.79 22.78 -7.33
CA GLU A 384 12.55 23.35 -7.88
C GLU A 384 11.99 22.52 -9.04
N GLY A 385 12.85 22.01 -9.92
CA GLY A 385 12.44 21.13 -11.00
C GLY A 385 11.82 19.83 -10.48
N TRP A 386 12.38 19.27 -9.40
CA TRP A 386 11.80 18.10 -8.73
C TRP A 386 10.45 18.40 -8.05
N ARG A 387 10.25 19.59 -7.48
CA ARG A 387 8.92 20.00 -6.98
C ARG A 387 7.86 20.01 -8.07
N GLU A 388 8.19 20.53 -9.24
CA GLU A 388 7.25 20.54 -10.36
C GLU A 388 7.04 19.11 -10.89
N TRP A 389 8.10 18.31 -10.95
CA TRP A 389 8.02 16.91 -11.34
C TRP A 389 7.06 16.11 -10.47
N VAL A 390 7.17 16.21 -9.13
CA VAL A 390 6.26 15.48 -8.24
C VAL A 390 4.82 15.95 -8.39
N ARG A 391 4.55 17.25 -8.60
CA ARG A 391 3.19 17.76 -8.85
C ARG A 391 2.57 17.21 -10.13
N GLN A 392 3.38 17.02 -11.17
CA GLN A 392 2.92 16.54 -12.47
C GLN A 392 2.81 15.01 -12.55
N ARG A 393 3.66 14.29 -11.80
CA ARG A 393 3.90 12.85 -12.00
C ARG A 393 3.44 11.97 -10.83
N ALA A 394 3.19 12.55 -9.66
CA ALA A 394 2.78 11.77 -8.50
C ALA A 394 1.45 11.05 -8.77
N THR A 395 1.38 9.79 -8.36
CA THR A 395 0.19 8.95 -8.44
C THR A 395 0.05 8.11 -7.17
N THR A 396 -1.10 7.49 -6.97
CA THR A 396 -1.36 6.61 -5.83
C THR A 396 -0.42 5.39 -5.83
N CYS A 397 0.03 4.96 -4.66
CA CYS A 397 0.64 3.65 -4.44
C CYS A 397 -0.39 2.56 -4.12
N TYR A 398 -1.69 2.90 -4.18
CA TYR A 398 -2.79 1.99 -3.84
C TYR A 398 -2.74 1.51 -2.38
N HIS A 399 -2.25 2.34 -1.46
CA HIS A 399 -2.18 2.07 -0.01
C HIS A 399 -3.14 2.97 0.80
N PRO A 400 -4.42 3.11 0.42
CA PRO A 400 -5.32 4.00 1.12
C PRO A 400 -5.62 3.49 2.53
N GLY A 401 -5.67 4.39 3.51
CA GLY A 401 -6.01 4.08 4.90
C GLY A 401 -6.85 5.17 5.58
N GLY A 402 -7.26 4.90 6.82
CA GLY A 402 -7.70 5.93 7.77
C GLY A 402 -9.18 6.34 7.76
N THR A 403 -9.98 5.95 6.76
CA THR A 403 -11.40 6.34 6.61
C THR A 403 -12.35 5.80 7.68
N ALA A 404 -11.89 4.84 8.48
CA ALA A 404 -12.55 4.33 9.66
C ALA A 404 -11.57 4.31 10.85
N LYS A 405 -11.00 5.48 11.17
CA LYS A 405 -9.93 5.67 12.17
C LYS A 405 -10.21 4.94 13.50
N MET A 406 -9.25 4.16 13.95
CA MET A 406 -9.25 3.57 15.30
C MET A 406 -8.86 4.62 16.34
N GLY A 407 -9.57 4.68 17.46
CA GLY A 407 -9.27 5.61 18.55
C GLY A 407 -10.18 5.45 19.77
N PRO A 408 -9.87 6.15 20.88
CA PRO A 408 -10.72 6.13 22.06
C PRO A 408 -12.06 6.82 21.78
N ALA A 409 -13.13 6.43 22.48
CA ALA A 409 -14.46 7.03 22.31
C ALA A 409 -14.52 8.54 22.64
N SER A 410 -13.49 9.07 23.32
CA SER A 410 -13.33 10.51 23.56
C SER A 410 -12.82 11.28 22.34
N ASP A 411 -12.24 10.61 21.34
CA ASP A 411 -11.90 11.20 20.04
C ASP A 411 -13.17 11.21 19.16
N PRO A 412 -13.76 12.38 18.87
CA PRO A 412 -14.97 12.49 18.05
C PRO A 412 -14.77 12.03 16.59
N MET A 413 -13.52 11.90 16.14
CA MET A 413 -13.16 11.40 14.81
C MET A 413 -12.90 9.89 14.78
N SER A 414 -12.88 9.21 15.94
CA SER A 414 -12.69 7.76 15.95
C SER A 414 -13.96 7.02 15.57
N VAL A 415 -13.81 5.99 14.74
CA VAL A 415 -14.90 5.16 14.21
C VAL A 415 -14.97 3.82 14.94
N VAL A 416 -13.82 3.25 15.29
CA VAL A 416 -13.72 1.99 16.02
C VAL A 416 -12.80 2.10 17.23
N ASP A 417 -13.02 1.24 18.22
CA ASP A 417 -12.12 1.10 19.36
C ASP A 417 -10.87 0.25 19.06
N HIS A 418 -9.95 0.12 20.02
CA HIS A 418 -8.74 -0.71 19.91
C HIS A 418 -8.99 -2.21 19.67
N ARG A 419 -10.25 -2.66 19.76
CA ARG A 419 -10.68 -4.02 19.41
C ARG A 419 -11.47 -4.02 18.11
N LEU A 420 -11.39 -2.97 17.31
CA LEU A 420 -12.10 -2.81 16.03
C LEU A 420 -13.62 -2.81 16.13
N ARG A 421 -14.17 -2.65 17.35
CA ARG A 421 -15.62 -2.56 17.57
C ARG A 421 -16.09 -1.16 17.24
N PHE A 422 -17.20 -1.07 16.51
CA PHE A 422 -17.77 0.20 16.11
C PHE A 422 -18.30 0.98 17.32
N HIS A 423 -17.98 2.27 17.40
CA HIS A 423 -18.49 3.13 18.48
C HIS A 423 -19.99 3.34 18.33
N GLY A 424 -20.76 3.18 19.40
CA GLY A 424 -22.21 3.47 19.41
C GLY A 424 -23.13 2.42 18.76
N ILE A 425 -22.59 1.40 18.08
CA ILE A 425 -23.39 0.33 17.44
C ILE A 425 -22.88 -1.05 17.85
N ARG A 426 -23.77 -1.82 18.48
CA ARG A 426 -23.44 -3.17 18.90
C ARG A 426 -23.35 -4.12 17.72
N ARG A 427 -22.48 -5.13 17.87
CA ARG A 427 -22.33 -6.25 16.94
C ARG A 427 -21.89 -5.78 15.55
N LEU A 428 -21.15 -4.67 15.50
CA LEU A 428 -20.55 -4.12 14.30
C LEU A 428 -19.05 -3.94 14.53
N ARG A 429 -18.24 -4.39 13.56
CA ARG A 429 -16.80 -4.14 13.50
C ARG A 429 -16.42 -3.65 12.12
N VAL A 430 -15.31 -2.93 12.04
CA VAL A 430 -14.61 -2.62 10.79
C VAL A 430 -13.21 -3.23 10.91
N ALA A 431 -12.85 -4.09 9.97
CA ALA A 431 -11.55 -4.76 9.96
C ALA A 431 -11.12 -4.98 8.50
N ASP A 432 -10.40 -4.01 7.95
CA ASP A 432 -9.82 -4.03 6.61
C ASP A 432 -8.36 -3.56 6.59
#